data_AF-A0AAV5VIC4-F1
#
_entry.id   AF-A0AAV5VIC4-F1
#
_cell.length_a   1.000
_cell.length_b   1.000
_cell.length_c   1.000
_cell.angle_alpha   90.00
_cell.angle_beta   90.00
_cell.angle_gamma   90.00
#
_symmetry.space_group_name_H-M   'P 1'
#
loop_
_entity.id
_entity.type
_entity.pdbx_description
1 polymer ?
#
loop_
_entity_poly.entity_id
_entity_poly.type
_entity_poly.pdbx_seq_one_letter_code
_entity_poly.pdbx_strand_id
1 'polypeptide(L)'
;FFYRFHVFESCYRAEKMFPDHVDRAFGSYTCFYTHENVEGFFDDLPAKLDATTLAQAKKCMRDFLERLGKPGRGAIRRAAIDTNEFHAILVILFWFTGTRKLRICATLKE
;
A
#
# COMPACT_ATOMS: atom_id res chain seq x y z
N PHE A 1 13.57 1.92 -3.72
CA PHE A 1 13.48 0.80 -2.77
C PHE A 1 12.13 0.78 -2.04
N PHE A 2 11.95 1.68 -1.08
CA PHE A 2 10.88 1.64 -0.07
C PHE A 2 9.47 1.42 -0.65
N TYR A 3 9.10 2.19 -1.68
CA TYR A 3 7.77 2.07 -2.29
C TYR A 3 7.49 0.70 -2.94
N ARG A 4 8.45 0.12 -3.68
CA ARG A 4 8.26 -1.19 -4.34
C ARG A 4 8.24 -2.32 -3.33
N PHE A 5 9.16 -2.25 -2.38
CA PHE A 5 9.24 -3.19 -1.27
C PHE A 5 7.92 -3.20 -0.50
N HIS A 6 7.46 -2.03 -0.05
CA HIS A 6 6.27 -1.92 0.79
C HIS A 6 5.00 -2.37 0.06
N VAL A 7 4.81 -1.99 -1.21
CA VAL A 7 3.62 -2.43 -1.98
C VAL A 7 3.60 -3.94 -2.14
N PHE A 8 4.73 -4.55 -2.52
CA PHE A 8 4.80 -6.01 -2.70
C PHE A 8 4.60 -6.75 -1.38
N GLU A 9 5.30 -6.34 -0.33
CA GLU A 9 5.20 -6.92 1.01
C GLU A 9 3.79 -6.82 1.59
N SER A 10 3.17 -5.64 1.47
CA SER A 10 1.80 -5.38 1.90
C SER A 10 0.80 -6.27 1.17
N CYS A 11 0.91 -6.40 -0.17
CA CYS A 11 0.03 -7.26 -0.96
C CYS A 11 0.17 -8.73 -0.56
N TYR A 12 1.40 -9.21 -0.36
CA TYR A 12 1.63 -10.61 0.04
C TYR A 12 1.00 -10.91 1.41
N ARG A 13 1.26 -10.06 2.41
CA ARG A 13 0.74 -10.25 3.76
C ARG A 13 -0.77 -10.08 3.83
N ALA A 14 -1.32 -9.07 3.15
CA ALA A 14 -2.76 -8.87 3.09
C ALA A 14 -3.47 -10.06 2.44
N GLU A 15 -2.87 -10.67 1.41
CA GLU A 15 -3.43 -11.85 0.77
C GLU A 15 -3.42 -13.08 1.67
N LYS A 16 -2.36 -13.28 2.47
CA LYS A 16 -2.28 -14.39 3.43
C LYS A 16 -3.17 -14.18 4.65
N MET A 17 -3.25 -12.96 5.18
CA MET A 17 -3.93 -12.68 6.45
C MET A 17 -5.42 -12.35 6.27
N PHE A 18 -5.81 -11.79 5.13
CA PHE A 18 -7.17 -11.32 4.87
C PHE A 18 -7.70 -11.79 3.50
N PRO A 19 -7.66 -13.10 3.17
CA PRO A 19 -7.96 -13.60 1.83
C PRO A 19 -9.34 -13.18 1.29
N ASP A 20 -10.33 -13.10 2.18
CA ASP A 20 -11.72 -12.76 1.86
C ASP A 20 -12.02 -11.25 1.93
N HIS A 21 -11.10 -10.45 2.47
CA HIS A 21 -11.27 -9.00 2.65
C HIS A 21 -10.25 -8.23 1.80
N VAL A 22 -10.56 -8.12 0.50
CA VAL A 22 -9.69 -7.49 -0.51
C VAL A 22 -9.45 -5.99 -0.31
N ASP A 23 -10.27 -5.36 0.53
CA ASP A 23 -10.22 -3.95 0.92
C ASP A 23 -9.25 -3.67 2.09
N ARG A 24 -8.56 -4.70 2.61
CA ARG A 24 -7.54 -4.56 3.65
C ARG A 24 -6.15 -4.51 3.04
N ALA A 25 -5.36 -3.51 3.42
CA ALA A 25 -3.94 -3.42 3.08
C ALA A 25 -3.09 -3.04 4.28
N PHE A 26 -1.85 -3.53 4.32
CA PHE A 26 -0.89 -3.15 5.35
C PHE A 26 -0.26 -1.79 5.00
N GLY A 27 -0.39 -0.83 5.92
CA GLY A 27 0.29 0.47 5.87
C GLY A 27 1.64 0.47 6.56
N SER A 28 1.85 -0.49 7.46
CA SER A 28 3.13 -0.71 8.13
C SER A 28 3.24 -2.18 8.54
N TYR A 29 4.29 -2.50 9.28
CA TYR A 29 4.45 -3.84 9.84
C TYR A 29 3.29 -4.22 10.78
N THR A 30 2.79 -3.30 11.59
CA THR A 30 1.77 -3.56 12.61
C THR A 30 0.40 -2.97 12.29
N CYS A 31 0.30 -2.13 11.26
CA CYS A 31 -0.93 -1.41 10.94
C CYS A 31 -1.49 -1.83 9.58
N PHE A 32 -2.79 -2.03 9.53
CA PHE A 32 -3.55 -2.19 8.29
C PHE A 32 -4.69 -1.15 8.24
N TYR A 33 -5.09 -0.79 7.03
CA TYR A 33 -6.23 0.09 6.80
C TYR A 33 -7.27 -0.54 5.88
N THR A 34 -8.51 -0.08 6.07
CA THR A 34 -9.73 -0.40 5.35
C THR A 34 -10.37 0.93 4.91
N HIS A 35 -11.35 0.89 4.03
CA HIS A 35 -12.07 2.12 3.68
C HIS A 35 -12.74 2.77 4.90
N GLU A 36 -13.21 1.97 5.87
CA GLU A 36 -13.89 2.44 7.07
C GLU A 36 -12.92 3.13 8.04
N ASN A 37 -11.76 2.54 8.31
CA ASN A 37 -10.86 3.08 9.32
C ASN A 37 -10.06 4.29 8.82
N VAL A 38 -10.00 4.53 7.50
CA VAL A 38 -9.45 5.77 6.92
C VAL A 38 -10.25 7.00 7.36
N GLU A 39 -11.56 6.87 7.62
CA GLU A 39 -12.37 8.01 8.02
C GLU A 39 -12.03 8.50 9.43
N GLY A 40 -11.75 7.60 10.36
CA GLY A 40 -11.36 7.95 11.74
C GLY A 40 -9.85 8.10 11.96
N PHE A 41 -9.02 7.80 10.95
CA PHE A 41 -7.56 7.70 11.13
C PHE A 41 -6.91 8.99 11.65
N PHE A 42 -7.54 10.13 11.40
CA PHE A 42 -7.00 11.45 11.71
C PHE A 42 -7.77 12.18 12.83
N ASP A 43 -8.71 11.51 13.51
CA ASP A 43 -9.59 12.15 14.50
C ASP A 43 -8.81 12.67 15.72
N ASP A 44 -7.68 12.03 16.04
CA ASP A 44 -6.79 12.43 17.15
C ASP A 44 -5.80 13.55 16.78
N LEU A 45 -5.82 14.04 15.54
CA LEU A 45 -4.93 15.14 15.14
C LEU A 45 -5.39 16.46 15.77
N PRO A 46 -4.44 17.34 16.17
CA PRO A 46 -4.80 18.66 16.66
C PRO A 46 -5.55 19.44 15.58
N ALA A 47 -6.56 20.22 15.98
CA ALA A 47 -7.48 20.98 15.13
C ALA A 47 -6.84 22.03 14.19
N LYS A 48 -5.51 22.04 14.07
CA LYS A 48 -4.73 22.95 13.22
C LYS A 48 -4.55 22.45 11.78
N LEU A 49 -4.91 21.20 11.47
CA LEU A 49 -4.93 20.75 10.07
C LEU A 49 -6.14 21.34 9.35
N ASP A 50 -5.89 21.92 8.18
CA ASP A 50 -6.98 22.37 7.33
C ASP A 50 -7.77 21.18 6.76
N ALA A 51 -9.08 21.36 6.59
CA ALA A 51 -9.98 20.31 6.12
C ALA A 51 -9.63 19.80 4.71
N THR A 52 -8.97 20.62 3.89
CA THR A 52 -8.57 20.26 2.52
C THR A 52 -7.43 19.25 2.53
N THR A 53 -6.40 19.48 3.35
CA THR A 53 -5.26 18.59 3.56
C THR A 53 -5.74 17.25 4.13
N LEU A 54 -6.68 17.28 5.08
CA LEU A 54 -7.30 16.07 5.63
C LEU A 54 -8.02 15.25 4.55
N ALA A 55 -8.85 15.91 3.73
CA ALA A 55 -9.59 15.27 2.66
C ALA A 55 -8.64 14.67 1.59
N GLN A 56 -7.55 15.37 1.26
CA GLN A 56 -6.52 14.89 0.34
C GLN A 56 -5.77 13.68 0.90
N ALA A 57 -5.41 13.70 2.18
CA ALA A 57 -4.73 12.59 2.84
C ALA A 57 -5.62 11.33 2.86
N LYS A 58 -6.89 11.47 3.28
CA LYS A 58 -7.88 10.39 3.23
C LYS A 58 -8.08 9.85 1.81
N LYS A 59 -8.15 10.75 0.81
CA LYS A 59 -8.24 10.36 -0.61
C LYS A 59 -7.02 9.55 -1.05
N CYS A 60 -5.81 9.96 -0.68
CA CYS A 60 -4.59 9.23 -0.99
C CYS A 60 -4.59 7.80 -0.42
N MET A 61 -5.05 7.64 0.83
CA MET A 61 -5.18 6.33 1.46
C MET A 61 -6.21 5.44 0.74
N ARG A 62 -7.37 6.00 0.36
CA ARG A 62 -8.38 5.26 -0.44
C ARG A 62 -7.85 4.88 -1.83
N ASP A 63 -7.19 5.82 -2.51
CA ASP A 63 -6.58 5.57 -3.82
C ASP A 63 -5.52 4.45 -3.75
N PHE A 64 -4.77 4.34 -2.64
CA PHE A 64 -3.84 3.24 -2.43
C PHE A 64 -4.56 1.88 -2.34
N LEU A 65 -5.63 1.79 -1.55
CA LEU A 65 -6.44 0.58 -1.41
C LEU A 65 -6.98 0.11 -2.77
N GLU A 66 -7.49 1.04 -3.57
CA GLU A 66 -8.09 0.73 -4.86
C GLU A 66 -7.07 0.41 -5.95
N ARG A 67 -6.02 1.21 -6.08
CA ARG A 67 -5.08 1.13 -7.21
C ARG A 67 -3.98 0.10 -7.00
N LEU A 68 -3.51 -0.07 -5.77
CA LEU A 68 -2.37 -0.92 -5.46
C LEU A 68 -2.79 -2.18 -4.71
N GLY A 69 -3.72 -2.05 -3.76
CA GLY A 69 -4.22 -3.17 -2.96
C GLY A 69 -4.88 -4.26 -3.80
N LYS A 70 -6.03 -3.96 -4.42
CA LYS A 70 -6.82 -4.98 -5.16
C LYS A 70 -6.03 -5.62 -6.32
N PRO A 71 -5.41 -4.86 -7.25
CA PRO A 71 -4.70 -5.47 -8.38
C PRO A 71 -3.42 -6.20 -7.94
N GLY A 72 -2.69 -5.65 -6.98
CA GLY A 72 -1.45 -6.24 -6.46
C GLY A 72 -1.71 -7.56 -5.75
N ARG A 73 -2.74 -7.63 -4.90
CA ARG A 73 -3.17 -8.88 -4.25
C ARG A 73 -3.64 -9.93 -5.25
N GLY A 74 -4.40 -9.51 -6.27
CA GLY A 74 -4.76 -10.40 -7.37
C GLY A 74 -3.54 -10.98 -8.09
N ALA A 75 -2.48 -10.19 -8.25
CA ALA A 75 -1.22 -10.67 -8.83
C ALA A 75 -0.51 -11.68 -7.91
N ILE A 76 -0.44 -11.42 -6.60
CA ILE A 76 0.13 -12.38 -5.63
C ILE A 76 -0.63 -13.70 -5.66
N ARG A 77 -1.98 -13.65 -5.63
CA ARG A 77 -2.84 -14.84 -5.66
C ARG A 77 -2.59 -15.69 -6.92
N ARG A 78 -2.52 -15.05 -8.09
CA ARG A 78 -2.25 -15.73 -9.37
C ARG A 78 -0.84 -16.31 -9.44
N ALA A 79 0.14 -15.60 -8.89
CA ALA A 79 1.52 -16.05 -8.86
C ALA A 79 1.74 -17.21 -7.88
N ALA A 80 0.80 -17.46 -6.97
CA ALA A 80 0.83 -18.55 -5.98
C ALA A 80 2.14 -18.60 -5.16
N ILE A 81 2.67 -17.41 -4.85
CA ILE A 81 3.99 -17.23 -4.23
C ILE A 81 4.03 -17.92 -2.86
N ASP A 82 5.02 -18.78 -2.65
CA ASP A 82 5.29 -19.39 -1.35
C ASP A 82 6.13 -18.49 -0.43
N THR A 83 6.45 -18.96 0.78
CA THR A 83 7.22 -18.16 1.74
C THR A 83 8.68 -17.99 1.33
N ASN A 84 9.31 -18.98 0.70
CA ASN A 84 10.71 -18.89 0.28
C ASN A 84 10.86 -17.95 -0.92
N GLU A 85 9.97 -18.06 -1.89
CA GLU A 85 9.89 -17.17 -3.06
C GLU A 85 9.63 -15.72 -2.63
N PHE A 86 8.73 -15.51 -1.67
CA PHE A 86 8.49 -14.20 -1.09
C PHE A 86 9.78 -13.57 -0.55
N HIS A 87 10.54 -14.29 0.29
CA HIS A 87 11.81 -13.81 0.82
C HIS A 87 12.85 -13.55 -0.28
N ALA A 88 12.96 -14.43 -1.27
CA ALA A 88 13.86 -14.25 -2.40
C ALA A 88 13.53 -12.96 -3.18
N ILE A 89 12.25 -12.69 -3.44
CA ILE A 89 11.81 -11.46 -4.11
C ILE A 89 12.14 -10.22 -3.26
N LEU A 90 11.98 -10.27 -1.93
CA LEU A 90 12.37 -9.15 -1.07
C LEU A 90 13.87 -8.84 -1.17
N VAL A 91 14.71 -9.86 -1.17
CA VAL A 91 16.17 -9.70 -1.34
C VAL A 91 16.50 -9.09 -2.71
N ILE A 92 15.84 -9.55 -3.77
CA ILE A 92 15.99 -8.97 -5.12
C ILE A 92 15.55 -7.50 -5.11
N LEU A 93 14.38 -7.18 -4.54
CA LEU A 93 13.89 -5.80 -4.46
C LEU A 93 14.82 -4.89 -3.66
N PHE A 94 15.52 -5.42 -2.66
CA PHE A 94 16.54 -4.72 -1.87
C PHE A 94 17.83 -4.45 -2.65
N TRP A 95 18.30 -5.42 -3.42
CA TRP A 95 19.55 -5.28 -4.18
C TRP A 95 19.39 -4.48 -5.48
N PHE A 96 18.21 -4.48 -6.11
CA PHE A 96 17.97 -3.81 -7.40
C PHE A 96 17.32 -2.42 -7.25
N THR A 97 17.62 -1.72 -6.16
CA THR A 97 16.96 -0.46 -5.79
C THR A 97 17.34 0.75 -6.63
N GLY A 98 18.45 0.66 -7.36
CA GLY A 98 19.02 1.76 -8.15
C GLY A 98 18.55 1.87 -9.60
N THR A 99 17.78 0.93 -10.14
CA THR A 99 17.70 0.80 -11.61
C THR A 99 16.57 1.56 -12.33
N ARG A 100 15.50 2.05 -11.67
CA ARG A 100 14.46 2.87 -12.36
C ARG A 100 13.74 3.85 -11.43
N LYS A 101 13.66 5.14 -11.81
CA LYS A 101 12.72 6.12 -11.24
C LYS A 101 11.29 5.63 -11.45
N LEU A 102 10.54 5.38 -10.37
CA LEU A 102 9.08 5.25 -10.47
C LEU A 102 8.52 6.64 -10.82
N ARG A 103 7.84 6.77 -11.95
CA ARG A 103 6.92 7.90 -12.17
C ARG A 103 5.70 7.65 -11.28
N ILE A 104 5.80 8.09 -10.03
CA ILE A 104 4.63 8.26 -9.16
C ILE A 104 4.00 9.59 -9.59
N CYS A 105 2.70 9.57 -9.90
CA CYS A 105 1.87 10.68 -10.37
C CYS A 105 2.43 12.09 -10.11
N ALA A 106 3.22 12.60 -11.05
CA ALA A 106 3.35 14.02 -11.31
C ALA A 106 2.60 14.28 -12.61
N THR A 107 1.29 14.45 -12.50
CA THR A 107 0.51 15.18 -13.49
C THR A 107 -0.18 16.31 -12.73
N LEU A 108 0.63 17.15 -12.11
CA LEU A 108 0.28 18.56 -11.98
C LEU A 108 0.34 19.09 -13.41
N LYS A 109 -0.84 19.23 -14.03
CA LYS A 109 -0.97 20.09 -15.20
C LYS A 109 -0.84 21.52 -14.69
N GLU A 110 0.18 22.22 -15.16
CA GLU A 110 0.15 23.68 -15.28
C GLU A 110 -0.91 24.09 -16.31
#